data_AF-A0A235H4B3-F1
#
_entry.id   AF-A0A235H4B3-F1
#
_cell.length_a   1.000
_cell.length_b   1.000
_cell.length_c   1.000
_cell.angle_alpha   90.00
_cell.angle_beta   90.00
_cell.angle_gamma   90.00
#
_symmetry.space_group_name_H-M   'P 1'
#
loop_
_entity.id
_entity.type
_entity.pdbx_description
1 polymer ?
#
loop_
_entity_poly.entity_id
_entity_poly.type
_entity_poly.pdbx_seq_one_letter_code
_entity_poly.pdbx_strand_id
1 'polypeptide(L)' 'MLPRCTSEAIALHLEEIARAVAPGAHAVVLLDQAGWHTSAKLPVPGNITLRRCHRSRPS' A
#
# COMPACT_ATOMS: atom_id res chain seq x y z
N MET A 1 2.66 11.32 12.15
CA MET A 1 3.68 11.33 11.09
C MET A 1 4.77 10.32 11.44
N LEU A 2 5.08 9.37 10.54
CA LEU A 2 6.20 8.44 10.70
C LEU A 2 7.40 9.00 9.91
N PRO A 3 8.57 9.25 10.55
CA PRO A 3 9.65 10.07 9.98
C PRO A 3 10.54 9.35 8.95
N ARG A 4 10.34 8.05 8.71
CA ARG A 4 11.12 7.26 7.76
C ARG A 4 10.24 6.24 7.07
N CYS A 5 10.53 6.01 5.79
CA CYS A 5 9.84 5.00 5.01
C CYS A 5 10.50 3.63 5.19
N THR A 6 10.21 3.00 6.32
CA THR A 6 10.60 1.61 6.58
C THR A 6 9.43 0.68 6.26
N SER A 7 9.70 -0.62 6.13
CA SER A 7 8.67 -1.64 5.90
C SER A 7 7.63 -1.66 7.03
N GLU A 8 8.08 -1.47 8.28
CA GLU A 8 7.22 -1.40 9.46
C GLU A 8 6.34 -0.14 9.44
N ALA A 9 6.91 0.99 9.02
CA ALA A 9 6.15 2.24 8.90
C ALA A 9 5.05 2.13 7.82
N ILE A 10 5.35 1.47 6.69
CA ILE A 10 4.34 1.21 5.66
C ILE A 10 3.30 0.20 6.15
N ALA A 11 3.68 -0.84 6.90
CA ALA A 11 2.74 -1.79 7.48
C ALA A 11 1.71 -1.09 8.40
N LEU A 12 2.19 -0.25 9.32
CA LEU A 12 1.33 0.56 10.18
C LEU A 12 0.41 1.50 9.38
N HIS A 13 0.92 2.06 8.28
CA HIS A 13 0.13 2.92 7.41
C HIS A 13 -0.98 2.14 6.68
N LEU A 14 -0.69 0.93 6.20
CA LEU A 14 -1.69 0.06 5.58
C LEU A 14 -2.76 -0.36 6.58
N GLU A 15 -2.40 -0.59 7.84
CA GLU A 15 -3.37 -0.86 8.91
C GLU A 15 -4.28 0.34 9.18
N GLU A 16 -3.75 1.56 9.19
CA GLU A 16 -4.59 2.77 9.32
C GLU A 16 -5.54 2.92 8.15
N ILE A 17 -5.07 2.69 6.91
CA ILE A 17 -5.95 2.70 5.73
C ILE A 17 -7.05 1.66 5.89
N ALA A 18 -6.70 0.43 6.30
CA ALA A 18 -7.65 -0.66 6.52
C ALA A 18 -8.71 -0.31 7.58
N ARG A 19 -8.34 0.40 8.65
CA ARG A 19 -9.28 0.89 9.67
C ARG A 19 -10.24 1.96 9.14
N ALA A 20 -9.78 2.78 8.20
CA ALA A 20 -10.60 3.84 7.61
C ALA A 20 -11.58 3.33 6.53
N VAL A 21 -11.44 2.08 6.07
CA VAL A 21 -12.37 1.47 5.12
C VAL A 21 -13.74 1.29 5.78
N ALA A 22 -14.79 1.79 5.15
CA ALA A 22 -16.16 1.65 5.64
C ALA A 22 -16.57 0.16 5.76
N PRO A 23 -17.41 -0.21 6.75
CA PRO A 23 -17.92 -1.58 6.86
C PRO A 23 -18.58 -2.05 5.56
N GLY A 24 -18.21 -3.25 5.08
CA GLY A 24 -18.73 -3.82 3.82
C GLY A 24 -18.07 -3.29 2.54
N ALA A 25 -17.09 -2.37 2.64
CA ALA A 25 -16.32 -1.90 1.50
C ALA A 25 -14.93 -2.57 1.42
N HIS A 26 -14.30 -2.47 0.24
CA HIS A 26 -12.95 -2.96 -0.02
C HIS A 26 -12.11 -1.87 -0.67
N ALA A 27 -10.91 -1.62 -0.16
CA ALA A 27 -10.04 -0.58 -0.69
C ALA A 27 -9.00 -1.13 -1.66
N VAL A 28 -8.67 -0.33 -2.69
CA VAL A 28 -7.54 -0.59 -3.58
C VAL A 28 -6.52 0.53 -3.41
N VAL A 29 -5.30 0.15 -3.00
CA VAL A 29 -4.19 1.08 -2.78
C VAL A 29 -3.23 1.00 -3.98
N LEU A 30 -3.07 2.11 -4.70
CA LEU A 30 -2.15 2.21 -5.83
C LEU A 30 -0.76 2.61 -5.35
N LEU A 31 0.22 1.76 -5.66
CA LEU A 31 1.62 2.00 -5.34
C LEU A 31 2.33 2.65 -6.54
N ASP A 32 3.13 3.68 -6.28
CA ASP A 32 3.85 4.48 -7.28
C ASP A 32 5.09 3.77 -7.89
N GLN A 33 5.40 2.56 -7.42
CA GLN A 33 6.54 1.76 -7.90
C GLN A 33 7.89 2.46 -7.77
N ALA A 34 8.04 3.33 -6.78
CA ALA A 34 9.35 3.86 -6.48
C ALA A 34 10.31 2.72 -6.09
N GLY A 35 11.45 2.63 -6.77
CA GLY A 35 12.34 1.46 -6.76
C GLY A 35 12.92 1.07 -5.39
N TRP A 36 12.73 1.89 -4.36
CA TRP A 36 13.12 1.63 -2.97
C TRP A 36 12.19 0.66 -2.23
N HIS A 37 11.02 0.32 -2.79
CA HIS A 37 10.03 -0.59 -2.20
C HIS A 37 10.26 -2.09 -2.45
N THR A 38 11.40 -2.48 -3.01
CA THR A 38 11.50 -3.73 -3.79
C THR A 38 11.77 -5.04 -3.04
N SER A 39 11.86 -5.09 -1.70
CA SER A 39 12.38 -6.31 -1.05
C SER A 39 11.69 -6.84 0.20
N ALA A 40 10.60 -6.26 0.71
CA ALA A 40 9.90 -6.78 1.89
C ALA A 40 8.43 -7.13 1.59
N LYS A 41 8.02 -8.36 1.96
CA LYS A 41 6.61 -8.78 1.92
C LYS A 41 5.86 -8.04 3.03
N LEU A 42 5.16 -6.96 2.69
CA LEU A 42 4.33 -6.21 3.63
C LEU A 42 3.13 -7.06 4.08
N PRO A 43 2.78 -7.05 5.38
CA PRO A 43 1.51 -7.61 5.84
C PRO A 43 0.36 -6.76 5.28
N VAL A 44 -0.54 -7.39 4.52
CA VAL A 44 -1.68 -6.71 3.88
C VAL A 44 -2.97 -7.16 4.59
N PRO A 45 -3.72 -6.24 5.21
CA PRO A 45 -5.04 -6.52 5.77
C PRO A 45 -6.01 -7.07 4.71
N GLY A 46 -6.91 -7.98 5.10
CA GLY A 46 -7.78 -8.70 4.15
C GLY A 46 -8.82 -7.84 3.42
N ASN A 47 -9.08 -6.63 3.91
CA ASN A 47 -10.04 -5.67 3.34
C ASN A 47 -9.39 -4.62 2.42
N ILE A 48 -8.10 -4.79 2.09
CA ILE A 48 -7.41 -3.94 1.13
C ILE A 48 -6.64 -4.77 0.09
N THR A 49 -6.47 -4.22 -1.11
CA THR A 49 -5.63 -4.82 -2.16
C THR A 49 -4.59 -3.82 -2.62
N LEU A 50 -3.32 -4.25 -2.63
CA LEU A 50 -2.22 -3.47 -3.19
C LEU A 50 -2.14 -3.70 -4.70
N ARG A 51 -2.17 -2.62 -5.48
CA ARG A 51 -2.03 -2.63 -6.95
C ARG A 51 -0.85 -1.77 -7.34
N ARG A 52 0.03 -2.29 -8.18
CA ARG A 52 1.08 -1.48 -8.81
C ARG A 52 0.42 -0.58 -9.85
N CYS A 53 0.73 0.72 -9.84
CA CYS A 53 0.37 1.57 -10.96
C CYS A 53 1.09 1.06 -12.20
N HIS A 54 0.34 0.60 -13.20
CA HIS A 54 0.95 0.20 -14.47
C HIS A 54 1.45 1.45 -15.16
N ARG A 55 2.75 1.55 -15.41
CA ARG A 55 3.28 2.60 -16.30
C ARG A 55 2.66 2.34 -17.68
N SER A 56 1.81 3.24 -18.16
CA SER A 56 1.37 3.19 -19.55
C SER A 56 2.62 3.21 -20.43
N ARG A 57 2.75 2.22 -21.32
CA ARG A 57 3.83 2.21 -22.31
C ARG A 57 3.57 3.40 -23.24
N PRO A 58 4.51 4.33 -23.43
CA PRO A 58 4.38 5.29 -24.52
C PRO A 58 4.45 4.51 -25.83
N SER A 59 3.40 4.62 -26.63
CA SER A 59 3.32 4.17 -28.03
C SER A 59 4.22 4.99 -28.92
#